data_AF-A0AAI9FWA6-F1
#
_entry.id   AF-A0AAI9FWA6-F1
#
_cell.length_a   1.000
_cell.length_b   1.000
_cell.length_c   1.000
_cell.angle_alpha   90.00
_cell.angle_beta   90.00
_cell.angle_gamma   90.00
#
_symmetry.space_group_name_H-M   'P 1'
#
loop_
_entity.id
_entity.type
_entity.pdbx_description
1 polymer ?
#
loop_
_entity_poly.entity_id
_entity_poly.type
_entity_poly.pdbx_seq_one_letter_code
_entity_poly.pdbx_strand_id
1 'polypeptide(L)'
;MPSQALIRQFKSRPEHVMRSHVVRWSGDAPEDSRIIRVALLDSETSGNARAEWKAGPLKVKVDAKRFELRWEGSRFNPPRAGSDLFSVYWSGFRASSGCSILLPPSGGPDMMLTPEFSGCAAAFSKGPDGSTLFSHYNLKDGSRTLDRPGMMAAATLEHGKGVFLLSKEQMRQVGKRSMLETSPTAVLATIVGTRNDRRWTFWVQYREIDGDTQHIRSVEQMQNRSTGHLDVDSS
;
A
#
# COMPACT_ATOMS: atom_id res chain seq x y z
N MET A 1 12.43 14.95 -12.05
CA MET A 1 11.96 13.61 -12.44
C MET A 1 12.82 12.55 -11.78
N PRO A 2 12.28 11.38 -11.37
CA PRO A 2 13.09 10.27 -10.89
C PRO A 2 14.07 9.80 -11.96
N SER A 3 15.23 9.31 -11.54
CA SER A 3 16.17 8.70 -12.48
C SER A 3 15.63 7.35 -12.98
N GLN A 4 16.02 6.96 -14.18
CA GLN A 4 15.76 5.63 -14.73
C GLN A 4 16.23 4.50 -13.80
N ALA A 5 17.36 4.71 -13.11
CA ALA A 5 17.85 3.78 -12.11
C ALA A 5 16.88 3.62 -10.93
N LEU A 6 16.28 4.72 -10.45
CA LEU A 6 15.31 4.69 -9.36
C LEU A 6 14.00 4.01 -9.77
N ILE A 7 13.52 4.25 -11.00
CA ILE A 7 12.33 3.56 -11.52
C ILE A 7 12.60 2.05 -11.62
N ARG A 8 13.76 1.65 -12.15
CA ARG A 8 14.16 0.23 -12.17
C ARG A 8 14.25 -0.37 -10.77
N GLN A 9 14.81 0.37 -9.81
CA GLN A 9 14.88 -0.06 -8.41
C GLN A 9 13.49 -0.17 -7.79
N PHE A 10 12.58 0.77 -8.05
CA PHE A 10 11.21 0.69 -7.55
C PHE A 10 10.47 -0.53 -8.09
N LYS A 11 10.70 -0.88 -9.35
CA LYS A 11 10.09 -2.06 -9.98
C LYS A 11 10.58 -3.39 -9.39
N SER A 12 11.88 -3.50 -9.11
CA SER A 12 12.47 -4.76 -8.61
C SER A 12 12.47 -4.88 -7.08
N ARG A 13 12.64 -3.74 -6.39
CA ARG A 13 12.84 -3.63 -4.95
C ARG A 13 12.09 -2.41 -4.38
N PRO A 14 10.75 -2.38 -4.47
CA PRO A 14 9.95 -1.25 -4.02
C PRO A 14 10.16 -0.97 -2.53
N GLU A 15 10.46 -1.99 -1.72
CA GLU A 15 10.72 -1.84 -0.29
C GLU A 15 11.91 -0.93 0.00
N HIS A 16 12.97 -0.98 -0.80
CA HIS A 16 14.13 -0.10 -0.63
C HIS A 16 13.78 1.36 -0.91
N VAL A 17 13.03 1.60 -1.98
CA VAL A 17 12.58 2.95 -2.34
C VAL A 17 11.61 3.47 -1.29
N MET A 18 10.61 2.67 -0.89
CA MET A 18 9.63 3.04 0.12
C MET A 18 10.24 3.24 1.52
N ARG A 19 11.37 2.62 1.85
CA ARG A 19 12.06 2.86 3.14
C ARG A 19 12.77 4.21 3.20
N SER A 20 13.04 4.81 2.05
CA SER A 20 13.83 6.03 1.92
C SER A 20 13.04 7.22 1.33
N HIS A 21 11.88 6.95 0.73
CA HIS A 21 11.05 7.91 0.02
C HIS A 21 9.57 7.67 0.31
N VAL A 22 8.79 8.73 0.45
CA VAL A 22 7.33 8.60 0.50
C VAL A 22 6.87 8.27 -0.91
N VAL A 23 6.07 7.22 -1.08
CA VAL A 23 5.50 6.84 -2.38
C VAL A 23 3.99 6.84 -2.23
N ARG A 24 3.28 7.70 -2.98
CA ARG A 24 1.83 7.81 -2.91
C ARG A 24 1.16 7.70 -4.27
N TRP A 25 -0.06 7.20 -4.30
CA TRP A 25 -0.95 7.38 -5.44
C TRP A 25 -1.42 8.83 -5.52
N SER A 26 -1.50 9.38 -6.73
CA SER A 26 -2.00 10.74 -6.99
C SER A 26 -2.85 10.72 -8.25
N GLY A 27 -4.14 11.04 -8.11
CA GLY A 27 -5.11 11.02 -9.20
C GLY A 27 -6.37 10.21 -8.87
N ASP A 28 -7.34 10.28 -9.76
CA ASP A 28 -8.56 9.46 -9.73
C ASP A 28 -8.25 7.97 -9.92
N ALA A 29 -9.20 7.12 -9.48
CA ALA A 29 -9.11 5.69 -9.73
C ALA A 29 -9.44 5.38 -11.21
N PRO A 30 -8.69 4.50 -11.88
CA PRO A 30 -9.09 3.92 -13.15
C PRO A 30 -10.45 3.24 -13.01
N GLU A 31 -11.44 3.65 -13.82
CA GLU A 31 -12.84 3.23 -13.66
C GLU A 31 -13.04 1.72 -13.97
N ASP A 32 -12.34 1.17 -14.98
CA ASP A 32 -12.55 -0.21 -15.45
C ASP A 32 -11.28 -0.99 -15.87
N SER A 33 -10.08 -0.43 -15.67
CA SER A 33 -8.84 -1.05 -16.15
C SER A 33 -8.12 -1.87 -15.07
N ARG A 34 -7.93 -3.17 -15.32
CA ARG A 34 -7.12 -4.06 -14.45
C ARG A 34 -5.62 -3.91 -14.67
N ILE A 35 -5.21 -3.48 -15.85
CA ILE A 35 -3.81 -3.14 -16.18
C ILE A 35 -3.79 -1.70 -16.66
N ILE A 36 -2.96 -0.89 -16.03
CA ILE A 36 -2.81 0.54 -16.33
C ILE A 36 -1.35 0.89 -16.52
N ARG A 37 -1.08 2.03 -17.15
CA ARG A 37 0.26 2.60 -17.30
C ARG A 37 0.44 3.74 -16.30
N VAL A 38 1.54 3.70 -15.56
CA VAL A 38 1.82 4.61 -14.44
C VAL A 38 3.21 5.19 -14.58
N ALA A 39 3.35 6.47 -14.24
CA ALA A 39 4.64 7.13 -14.03
C ALA A 39 4.92 7.24 -12.53
N LEU A 40 6.19 7.05 -12.16
CA LEU A 40 6.72 7.49 -10.88
C LEU A 40 7.31 8.88 -11.08
N LEU A 41 6.82 9.88 -10.36
CA LEU A 41 7.18 11.28 -10.52
C LEU A 41 7.64 11.90 -9.21
N ASP A 42 8.56 12.86 -9.27
CA ASP A 42 8.95 13.66 -8.12
C ASP A 42 7.85 14.68 -7.80
N SER A 43 7.43 14.77 -6.55
CA SER A 43 6.42 15.75 -6.12
C SER A 43 7.10 17.10 -5.91
N GLU A 44 6.81 18.08 -6.78
CA GLU A 44 7.47 19.39 -6.80
C GLU A 44 7.18 20.31 -5.59
N THR A 45 6.51 19.84 -4.54
CA THR A 45 6.43 20.58 -3.27
C THR A 45 7.78 20.56 -2.54
N SER A 46 8.59 21.54 -2.92
CA SER A 46 9.64 22.27 -2.20
C SER A 46 9.85 21.97 -0.71
N GLY A 47 11.12 21.74 -0.37
CA GLY A 47 11.65 21.63 0.97
C GLY A 47 12.83 20.68 0.97
N ASN A 48 14.04 21.18 1.24
CA ASN A 48 15.29 20.41 1.23
C ASN A 48 15.22 19.19 2.16
N ALA A 49 14.74 18.06 1.63
CA ALA A 49 14.62 16.79 2.32
C ALA A 49 15.99 16.09 2.39
N ARG A 50 16.71 16.25 3.51
CA ARG A 50 17.84 15.39 3.87
C ARG A 50 17.29 14.13 4.53
N ALA A 51 17.37 12.99 3.84
CA ALA A 51 17.11 11.69 4.42
C ALA A 51 18.31 11.29 5.31
N GLU A 52 18.17 11.39 6.63
CA GLU A 52 19.15 10.87 7.58
C GLU A 52 18.59 9.58 8.21
N TRP A 53 19.15 8.43 7.82
CA TRP A 53 18.79 7.13 8.39
C TRP A 53 19.57 6.94 9.70
N LYS A 54 18.90 7.00 10.86
CA LYS A 54 19.51 6.63 12.15
C LYS A 54 18.93 5.30 12.62
N ALA A 55 19.80 4.31 12.78
CA ALA A 55 19.47 3.02 13.37
C ALA A 55 19.23 3.20 14.88
N GLY A 56 18.02 2.90 15.34
CA GLY A 56 17.64 2.92 16.75
C GLY A 56 16.29 2.23 16.97
N PRO A 57 16.02 1.71 18.19
CA PRO A 57 14.90 0.82 18.47
C PRO A 57 13.51 1.47 18.40
N LEU A 58 13.40 2.79 18.15
CA LEU A 58 12.14 3.51 18.10
C LEU A 58 12.05 4.48 16.91
N LYS A 59 11.42 3.99 15.82
CA LYS A 59 10.68 4.72 14.78
C LYS A 59 11.34 5.99 14.20
N VAL A 60 11.85 5.84 12.96
CA VAL A 60 12.50 6.85 12.11
C VAL A 60 11.60 8.06 11.81
N LYS A 61 12.17 9.28 11.84
CA LYS A 61 11.60 10.50 11.22
C LYS A 61 12.31 10.67 9.88
N VAL A 62 11.67 10.31 8.77
CA VAL A 62 12.18 10.63 7.43
C VAL A 62 11.36 11.79 6.90
N ASP A 63 11.97 12.98 6.80
CA ASP A 63 11.53 13.98 5.84
C ASP A 63 12.01 13.50 4.47
N ALA A 64 11.23 12.59 3.89
CA ALA A 64 11.61 11.85 2.71
C ALA A 64 11.24 12.66 1.46
N LYS A 65 12.07 12.56 0.42
CA LYS A 65 11.62 12.94 -0.92
C LYS A 65 10.32 12.20 -1.25
N ARG A 66 9.41 12.91 -1.92
CA ARG A 66 8.04 12.46 -2.16
C ARG A 66 7.91 12.07 -3.63
N PHE A 67 7.54 10.81 -3.87
CA PHE A 67 7.17 10.33 -5.19
C PHE A 67 5.68 10.11 -5.30
N GLU A 68 5.16 10.46 -6.47
CA GLU A 68 3.78 10.26 -6.86
C GLU A 68 3.68 9.25 -7.99
N LEU A 69 2.80 8.29 -7.81
CA LEU A 69 2.34 7.36 -8.83
C LEU A 69 1.12 7.99 -9.49
N ARG A 70 1.24 8.29 -10.78
CA ARG A 70 0.18 8.90 -11.60
C ARG A 70 -0.09 8.02 -12.81
N TRP A 71 -1.35 7.74 -13.10
CA TRP A 71 -1.71 6.92 -14.25
C TRP A 71 -2.02 7.76 -15.48
N GLU A 72 -1.66 7.22 -16.65
CA GLU A 72 -1.71 7.91 -17.95
C GLU A 72 -3.07 8.55 -18.28
N GLY A 73 -4.17 7.89 -17.89
CA GLY A 73 -5.53 8.38 -18.14
C GLY A 73 -6.13 9.25 -17.04
N SER A 74 -5.35 9.68 -16.03
CA SER A 74 -5.90 10.48 -14.94
C SER A 74 -6.41 11.83 -15.43
N ARG A 75 -7.64 12.19 -15.02
CA ARG A 75 -8.22 13.51 -15.31
C ARG A 75 -7.67 14.61 -14.41
N PHE A 76 -7.36 14.26 -13.16
CA PHE A 76 -7.01 15.23 -12.13
C PHE A 76 -5.51 15.45 -11.96
N ASN A 77 -4.67 14.48 -12.37
CA ASN A 77 -3.21 14.60 -12.30
C ASN A 77 -2.55 13.62 -13.30
N PRO A 78 -2.62 13.87 -14.62
CA PRO A 78 -1.93 13.02 -15.58
C PRO A 78 -0.41 13.12 -15.41
N PRO A 79 0.35 12.09 -15.81
CA PRO A 79 1.79 12.19 -16.02
C PRO A 79 2.17 13.32 -16.97
N ARG A 80 3.36 13.89 -16.80
CA ARG A 80 3.89 14.89 -17.73
C ARG A 80 4.16 14.24 -19.09
N ALA A 81 4.02 14.99 -20.18
CA ALA A 81 4.45 14.54 -21.49
C ALA A 81 5.93 14.08 -21.45
N GLY A 82 6.22 12.93 -22.05
CA GLY A 82 7.57 12.33 -22.02
C GLY A 82 7.94 11.60 -20.72
N SER A 83 7.01 11.45 -19.76
CA SER A 83 7.26 10.66 -18.55
C SER A 83 7.49 9.19 -18.90
N ASP A 84 8.39 8.56 -18.14
CA ASP A 84 8.62 7.12 -18.22
C ASP A 84 7.47 6.34 -17.60
N LEU A 85 6.70 5.68 -18.46
CA LEU A 85 5.54 4.89 -18.08
C LEU A 85 5.87 3.41 -17.98
N PHE A 86 5.31 2.73 -16.98
CA PHE A 86 5.37 1.28 -16.85
C PHE A 86 3.98 0.71 -16.55
N SER A 87 3.73 -0.50 -17.05
CA SER A 87 2.47 -1.19 -16.83
C SER A 87 2.43 -1.82 -15.43
N VAL A 88 1.26 -1.77 -14.79
CA VAL A 88 0.98 -2.40 -13.50
C VAL A 88 -0.40 -3.03 -13.52
N TYR A 89 -0.61 -4.05 -12.70
CA TYR A 89 -1.94 -4.41 -12.27
C TYR A 89 -2.49 -3.35 -11.30
N TRP A 90 -3.76 -3.01 -11.45
CA TRP A 90 -4.45 -2.08 -10.55
C TRP A 90 -5.47 -2.86 -9.71
N SER A 91 -5.31 -2.81 -8.40
CA SER A 91 -6.34 -3.24 -7.45
C SER A 91 -7.01 -1.97 -6.90
N GLY A 92 -8.14 -1.61 -7.52
CA GLY A 92 -8.89 -0.41 -7.18
C GLY A 92 -9.62 -0.49 -5.86
N PHE A 93 -10.29 0.61 -5.52
CA PHE A 93 -11.27 0.68 -4.45
C PHE A 93 -12.65 0.84 -5.09
N ARG A 94 -13.62 -0.02 -4.73
CA ARG A 94 -15.04 0.25 -4.97
C ARG A 94 -15.71 0.45 -3.61
N ALA A 95 -16.43 1.55 -3.45
CA ALA A 95 -17.18 1.77 -2.22
C ALA A 95 -18.26 0.68 -2.09
N SER A 96 -18.42 0.11 -0.90
CA SER A 96 -19.45 -0.89 -0.58
C SER A 96 -19.37 -2.22 -1.35
N SER A 97 -18.34 -2.43 -2.17
CA SER A 97 -18.07 -3.68 -2.88
C SER A 97 -16.57 -3.93 -2.90
N GLY A 98 -16.14 -5.15 -2.61
CA GLY A 98 -14.73 -5.51 -2.78
C GLY A 98 -14.28 -5.33 -4.22
N CYS A 99 -13.03 -4.89 -4.41
CA CYS A 99 -12.39 -4.99 -5.70
C CYS A 99 -11.25 -6.00 -5.61
N SER A 100 -11.49 -7.14 -6.24
CA SER A 100 -10.60 -8.29 -6.19
C SER A 100 -9.97 -8.50 -7.54
N ILE A 101 -8.67 -8.77 -7.53
CA ILE A 101 -7.88 -9.00 -8.72
C ILE A 101 -7.11 -10.30 -8.58
N LEU A 102 -7.23 -11.15 -9.61
CA LEU A 102 -6.38 -12.31 -9.77
C LEU A 102 -5.08 -11.89 -10.44
N LEU A 103 -3.98 -12.00 -9.70
CA LEU A 103 -2.63 -11.73 -10.16
C LEU A 103 -1.99 -13.05 -10.64
N PRO A 104 -1.62 -13.18 -11.92
CA PRO A 104 -1.14 -14.44 -12.45
C PRO A 104 0.32 -14.73 -12.04
N PRO A 105 0.74 -16.01 -11.99
CA PRO A 105 2.12 -16.39 -11.69
C PRO A 105 3.09 -16.07 -12.83
N SER A 106 2.61 -15.84 -14.05
CA SER A 106 3.42 -15.47 -15.22
C SER A 106 2.61 -14.62 -16.19
N GLY A 107 3.30 -13.91 -17.10
CA GLY A 107 2.67 -13.04 -18.10
C GLY A 107 2.11 -11.73 -17.52
N GLY A 108 1.91 -10.72 -18.36
CA GLY A 108 1.47 -9.39 -17.92
C GLY A 108 2.49 -8.67 -17.02
N PRO A 109 2.07 -7.57 -16.36
CA PRO A 109 2.93 -6.79 -15.48
C PRO A 109 3.48 -7.55 -14.26
N ASP A 110 4.70 -7.24 -13.85
CA ASP A 110 5.31 -7.76 -12.61
C ASP A 110 5.06 -6.88 -11.39
N MET A 111 4.20 -5.87 -11.52
CA MET A 111 3.84 -4.96 -10.43
C MET A 111 2.34 -4.86 -10.27
N MET A 112 1.91 -4.63 -9.03
CA MET A 112 0.54 -4.29 -8.68
C MET A 112 0.54 -3.04 -7.81
N LEU A 113 -0.36 -2.11 -8.10
CA LEU A 113 -0.57 -0.89 -7.33
C LEU A 113 -2.02 -0.81 -6.83
N THR A 114 -2.18 -0.11 -5.72
CA THR A 114 -3.45 0.17 -5.05
C THR A 114 -3.63 1.67 -4.87
N PRO A 115 -4.87 2.16 -4.68
CA PRO A 115 -5.08 3.49 -4.15
C PRO A 115 -4.57 3.54 -2.70
N GLU A 116 -4.39 4.76 -2.19
CA GLU A 116 -4.03 4.95 -0.79
C GLU A 116 -5.14 4.46 0.14
N PHE A 117 -4.74 3.71 1.19
CA PHE A 117 -5.63 3.19 2.21
C PHE A 117 -5.79 4.21 3.32
N SER A 118 -7.04 4.67 3.52
CA SER A 118 -7.44 5.57 4.60
C SER A 118 -8.55 4.93 5.44
N GLY A 119 -8.18 3.87 6.17
CA GLY A 119 -9.13 3.12 6.98
C GLY A 119 -9.94 2.06 6.23
N CYS A 120 -9.43 1.62 5.09
CA CYS A 120 -9.85 0.39 4.40
C CYS A 120 -9.03 -0.82 4.86
N ALA A 121 -9.28 -1.99 4.30
CA ALA A 121 -8.49 -3.20 4.51
C ALA A 121 -8.03 -3.81 3.19
N ALA A 122 -6.87 -4.47 3.22
CA ALA A 122 -6.39 -5.29 2.12
C ALA A 122 -6.33 -6.75 2.55
N ALA A 123 -6.67 -7.66 1.66
CA ALA A 123 -6.43 -9.07 1.86
C ALA A 123 -5.81 -9.72 0.63
N PHE A 124 -5.06 -10.79 0.83
CA PHE A 124 -4.70 -11.66 -0.27
C PHE A 124 -4.53 -13.12 0.17
N SER A 125 -4.68 -14.01 -0.80
CA SER A 125 -4.37 -15.44 -0.69
C SER A 125 -3.54 -15.90 -1.87
N LYS A 126 -2.65 -16.86 -1.62
CA LYS A 126 -1.82 -17.46 -2.66
C LYS A 126 -2.46 -18.74 -3.17
N GLY A 127 -2.62 -18.83 -4.49
CA GLY A 127 -3.00 -20.06 -5.17
C GLY A 127 -1.84 -21.06 -5.22
N PRO A 128 -2.15 -22.36 -5.39
CA PRO A 128 -1.13 -23.42 -5.48
C PRO A 128 -0.23 -23.28 -6.72
N ASP A 129 -0.71 -22.62 -7.77
CA ASP A 129 0.00 -22.35 -9.03
C ASP A 129 0.91 -21.09 -8.96
N GLY A 130 0.95 -20.41 -7.81
CA GLY A 130 1.66 -19.15 -7.63
C GLY A 130 0.83 -17.90 -7.99
N SER A 131 -0.41 -18.07 -8.47
CA SER A 131 -1.34 -16.97 -8.60
C SER A 131 -1.66 -16.34 -7.24
N THR A 132 -2.15 -15.12 -7.23
CA THR A 132 -2.57 -14.46 -5.98
C THR A 132 -3.85 -13.71 -6.20
N LEU A 133 -4.89 -14.03 -5.42
CA LEU A 133 -6.07 -13.20 -5.33
C LEU A 133 -5.78 -12.10 -4.32
N PHE A 134 -5.74 -10.85 -4.77
CA PHE A 134 -5.54 -9.68 -3.92
C PHE A 134 -6.79 -8.81 -3.98
N SER A 135 -7.14 -8.22 -2.85
CA SER A 135 -8.33 -7.39 -2.79
C SER A 135 -8.22 -6.24 -1.80
N HIS A 136 -8.93 -5.17 -2.13
CA HIS A 136 -9.08 -3.99 -1.30
C HIS A 136 -10.58 -3.81 -0.98
N TYR A 137 -10.90 -3.73 0.32
CA TYR A 137 -12.26 -3.60 0.82
C TYR A 137 -12.39 -2.44 1.80
N ASN A 138 -13.54 -1.78 1.81
CA ASN A 138 -13.99 -0.96 2.93
C ASN A 138 -15.34 -1.50 3.40
N LEU A 139 -15.28 -2.56 4.20
CA LEU A 139 -16.49 -3.20 4.72
C LEU A 139 -17.03 -2.40 5.89
N LYS A 140 -18.34 -2.13 5.84
CA LYS A 140 -19.05 -1.35 6.86
C LYS A 140 -20.31 -2.09 7.32
N ASP A 141 -20.64 -1.93 8.59
CA ASP A 141 -21.95 -2.21 9.17
C ASP A 141 -22.60 -0.86 9.52
N GLY A 142 -23.65 -0.49 8.78
CA GLY A 142 -24.18 0.86 8.74
C GLY A 142 -23.10 1.89 8.41
N SER A 143 -22.84 2.82 9.34
CA SER A 143 -21.81 3.85 9.21
C SER A 143 -20.43 3.43 9.72
N ARG A 144 -20.32 2.29 10.42
CA ARG A 144 -19.09 1.84 11.09
C ARG A 144 -18.32 0.88 10.20
N THR A 145 -17.01 1.09 10.09
CA THR A 145 -16.12 0.07 9.48
C THR A 145 -16.17 -1.20 10.32
N LEU A 146 -16.23 -2.37 9.69
CA LEU A 146 -16.11 -3.66 10.40
C LEU A 146 -14.81 -3.71 11.22
N ASP A 147 -14.86 -4.40 12.35
CA ASP A 147 -13.68 -4.72 13.14
C ASP A 147 -12.79 -5.76 12.44
N ARG A 148 -11.61 -6.02 13.01
CA ARG A 148 -10.69 -7.01 12.44
C ARG A 148 -11.31 -8.41 12.30
N PRO A 149 -12.01 -8.99 13.30
CA PRO A 149 -12.69 -10.28 13.14
C PRO A 149 -13.69 -10.31 11.97
N GLY A 150 -14.55 -9.30 11.84
CA GLY A 150 -15.52 -9.22 10.74
C GLY A 150 -14.85 -9.11 9.36
N MET A 151 -13.80 -8.30 9.25
CA MET A 151 -13.00 -8.22 8.03
C MET A 151 -12.30 -9.54 7.69
N MET A 152 -11.76 -10.24 8.69
CA MET A 152 -11.09 -11.53 8.49
C MET A 152 -12.09 -12.59 8.03
N ALA A 153 -13.29 -12.63 8.61
CA ALA A 153 -14.35 -13.55 8.20
C ALA A 153 -14.76 -13.32 6.74
N ALA A 154 -14.98 -12.06 6.34
CA ALA A 154 -15.30 -11.71 4.95
C ALA A 154 -14.16 -12.07 3.98
N ALA A 155 -12.91 -11.76 4.34
CA ALA A 155 -11.76 -12.10 3.52
C ALA A 155 -11.58 -13.63 3.40
N THR A 156 -11.81 -14.39 4.47
CA THR A 156 -11.77 -15.86 4.44
C THR A 156 -12.87 -16.45 3.57
N LEU A 157 -14.07 -15.87 3.60
CA LEU A 157 -15.18 -16.30 2.74
C LEU A 157 -14.84 -16.14 1.26
N GLU A 158 -14.18 -15.04 0.89
CA GLU A 158 -13.84 -14.75 -0.50
C GLU A 158 -12.58 -15.47 -0.99
N HIS A 159 -11.54 -15.52 -0.16
CA HIS A 159 -10.22 -16.01 -0.54
C HIS A 159 -9.92 -17.44 -0.10
N GLY A 160 -10.78 -18.04 0.73
CA GLY A 160 -10.57 -19.35 1.34
C GLY A 160 -9.63 -19.30 2.55
N LYS A 161 -8.92 -20.41 2.82
CA LYS A 161 -7.96 -20.51 3.92
C LYS A 161 -6.63 -19.81 3.58
N GLY A 162 -5.84 -19.47 4.60
CA GLY A 162 -4.48 -18.94 4.42
C GLY A 162 -4.42 -17.47 3.98
N VAL A 163 -5.43 -16.69 4.36
CA VAL A 163 -5.57 -15.27 4.02
C VAL A 163 -4.66 -14.42 4.89
N PHE A 164 -3.97 -13.47 4.25
CA PHE A 164 -3.29 -12.38 4.94
C PHE A 164 -4.19 -11.15 4.90
N LEU A 165 -4.42 -10.53 6.06
CA LEU A 165 -5.25 -9.34 6.21
C LEU A 165 -4.42 -8.18 6.78
N LEU A 166 -4.46 -7.05 6.10
CA LEU A 166 -4.13 -5.73 6.64
C LEU A 166 -5.42 -5.02 7.03
N SER A 167 -5.69 -4.88 8.33
CA SER A 167 -6.88 -4.19 8.84
C SER A 167 -6.61 -2.73 9.20
N LYS A 168 -7.70 -1.95 9.31
CA LYS A 168 -7.66 -0.57 9.83
C LYS A 168 -7.03 -0.45 11.20
N GLU A 169 -7.36 -1.37 12.11
CA GLU A 169 -6.78 -1.43 13.45
C GLU A 169 -5.26 -1.61 13.41
N GLN A 170 -4.76 -2.51 12.55
CA GLN A 170 -3.32 -2.72 12.37
C GLN A 170 -2.61 -1.48 11.83
N MET A 171 -3.25 -0.73 10.91
CA MET A 171 -2.71 0.54 10.44
C MET A 171 -2.63 1.57 11.57
N ARG A 172 -3.69 1.70 12.38
CA ARG A 172 -3.72 2.63 13.53
C ARG A 172 -2.64 2.34 14.56
N GLN A 173 -2.33 1.07 14.83
CA GLN A 173 -1.24 0.67 15.73
C GLN A 173 0.15 1.17 15.29
N VAL A 174 0.34 1.44 13.99
CA VAL A 174 1.61 1.97 13.47
C VAL A 174 1.73 3.47 13.73
N GLY A 175 0.62 4.20 13.74
CA GLY A 175 0.54 5.63 14.03
C GLY A 175 1.06 5.96 15.43
N LYS A 176 1.86 7.02 15.56
CA LYS A 176 2.26 7.52 16.88
C LYS A 176 1.23 8.52 17.42
N ARG A 177 0.59 9.30 16.54
CA ARG A 177 -0.31 10.40 16.92
C ARG A 177 -1.77 10.09 16.62
N SER A 178 -2.06 9.18 15.69
CA SER A 178 -3.44 8.69 15.46
C SER A 178 -4.04 7.87 16.61
N MET A 179 -3.33 7.69 17.73
CA MET A 179 -3.87 7.10 18.97
C MET A 179 -4.52 8.14 19.89
N LEU A 180 -4.39 9.43 19.59
CA LEU A 180 -5.16 10.49 20.23
C LEU A 180 -6.46 10.66 19.44
N GLU A 181 -7.61 10.36 20.05
CA GLU A 181 -8.95 10.44 19.44
C GLU A 181 -9.28 11.80 18.78
N THR A 182 -8.56 12.85 19.17
CA THR A 182 -8.76 14.23 18.71
C THR A 182 -7.79 14.66 17.61
N SER A 183 -6.80 13.84 17.25
CA SER A 183 -5.79 14.23 16.27
C SER A 183 -6.29 13.93 14.84
N PRO A 184 -6.37 14.93 13.94
CA PRO A 184 -6.72 14.73 12.53
C PRO A 184 -5.64 13.97 11.74
N THR A 185 -4.57 13.51 12.40
CA THR A 185 -3.48 12.75 11.79
C THR A 185 -3.97 11.36 11.36
N ALA A 186 -4.24 11.20 10.06
CA ALA A 186 -4.56 9.91 9.47
C ALA A 186 -3.26 9.12 9.20
N VAL A 187 -3.21 7.88 9.69
CA VAL A 187 -2.26 6.89 9.14
C VAL A 187 -2.82 6.41 7.81
N LEU A 188 -2.01 6.53 6.78
CA LEU A 188 -2.32 6.10 5.42
C LEU A 188 -1.36 4.98 5.04
N ALA A 189 -1.84 4.04 4.24
CA ALA A 189 -1.00 2.96 3.72
C ALA A 189 -1.00 2.95 2.19
N THR A 190 0.17 2.68 1.60
CA THR A 190 0.32 2.39 0.17
C THR A 190 0.83 0.97 0.03
N ILE A 191 0.13 0.15 -0.77
CA ILE A 191 0.52 -1.23 -1.01
C ILE A 191 1.06 -1.35 -2.43
N VAL A 192 2.27 -1.91 -2.53
CA VAL A 192 2.92 -2.26 -3.78
C VAL A 192 3.15 -3.76 -3.82
N GLY A 193 2.57 -4.43 -4.82
CA GLY A 193 2.85 -5.82 -5.13
C GLY A 193 3.96 -5.94 -6.18
N THR A 194 4.84 -6.92 -6.02
CA THR A 194 5.84 -7.29 -7.03
C THR A 194 5.85 -8.80 -7.23
N ARG A 195 6.01 -9.21 -8.49
CA ARG A 195 6.19 -10.61 -8.86
C ARG A 195 7.65 -10.89 -9.19
N ASN A 196 8.26 -11.81 -8.45
CA ASN A 196 9.59 -12.34 -8.72
C ASN A 196 9.51 -13.86 -8.68
N ASP A 197 10.17 -14.54 -9.63
CA ASP A 197 10.19 -16.01 -9.71
C ASP A 197 8.81 -16.67 -9.57
N ARG A 198 7.83 -16.10 -10.29
CA ARG A 198 6.42 -16.52 -10.27
C ARG A 198 5.68 -16.35 -8.95
N ARG A 199 6.24 -15.59 -8.00
CA ARG A 199 5.65 -15.36 -6.67
C ARG A 199 5.38 -13.90 -6.42
N TRP A 200 4.14 -13.60 -6.01
CA TRP A 200 3.77 -12.26 -5.57
C TRP A 200 4.17 -12.00 -4.13
N THR A 201 4.74 -10.81 -3.91
CA THR A 201 5.08 -10.24 -2.61
C THR A 201 4.45 -8.86 -2.50
N PHE A 202 3.87 -8.54 -1.34
CA PHE A 202 3.22 -7.25 -1.09
C PHE A 202 3.92 -6.51 0.02
N TRP A 203 4.29 -5.27 -0.29
CA TRP A 203 4.94 -4.36 0.63
C TRP A 203 4.01 -3.21 0.96
N VAL A 204 3.91 -2.88 2.24
CA VAL A 204 3.06 -1.82 2.77
C VAL A 204 3.96 -0.72 3.30
N GLN A 205 3.83 0.48 2.75
CA GLN A 205 4.37 1.69 3.36
C GLN A 205 3.28 2.35 4.20
N TYR A 206 3.51 2.46 5.50
CA TYR A 206 2.67 3.26 6.40
C TYR A 206 3.25 4.67 6.50
N ARG A 207 2.42 5.67 6.26
CA ARG A 207 2.75 7.08 6.48
C ARG A 207 1.77 7.74 7.42
N GLU A 208 2.24 8.74 8.15
CA GLU A 208 1.40 9.59 8.97
C GLU A 208 1.55 11.03 8.45
N ILE A 209 0.42 11.70 8.24
CA ILE A 209 0.38 13.12 7.86
C ILE A 209 0.30 13.95 9.14
N ASP A 210 1.17 14.95 9.26
CA ASP A 210 1.25 15.92 10.35
C ASP A 210 1.36 17.34 9.78
N GLY A 211 0.23 18.04 9.70
CA GLY A 211 0.14 19.27 8.90
C GLY A 211 0.57 19.02 7.46
N ASP A 212 1.56 19.77 6.97
CA ASP A 212 2.12 19.62 5.63
C ASP A 212 3.25 18.57 5.53
N THR A 213 3.60 17.95 6.65
CA THR A 213 4.70 16.99 6.75
C THR A 213 4.18 15.56 6.67
N GLN A 214 4.91 14.69 5.96
CA GLN A 214 4.59 13.28 5.85
C GLN A 214 5.75 12.46 6.42
N HIS A 215 5.43 11.51 7.28
CA HIS A 215 6.43 10.67 7.93
C HIS A 215 6.24 9.20 7.53
N ILE A 216 7.28 8.57 7.00
CA ILE A 216 7.32 7.11 6.86
C ILE A 216 7.40 6.51 8.26
N ARG A 217 6.38 5.74 8.66
CA ARG A 217 6.32 5.09 9.97
C ARG A 217 6.89 3.68 9.94
N SER A 218 6.58 2.94 8.88
CA SER A 218 7.09 1.59 8.68
C SER A 218 6.98 1.19 7.22
N VAL A 219 7.82 0.24 6.81
CA VAL A 219 7.68 -0.49 5.56
C VAL A 219 7.81 -1.97 5.87
N GLU A 220 6.72 -2.71 5.65
CA GLU A 220 6.58 -4.11 6.06
C GLU A 220 6.11 -4.96 4.89
N GLN A 221 6.56 -6.20 4.83
CA GLN A 221 5.92 -7.21 4.00
C GLN A 221 4.61 -7.61 4.67
N MET A 222 3.52 -7.65 3.91
CA MET A 222 2.17 -7.86 4.43
C MET A 222 1.97 -9.24 5.10
N GLN A 223 2.93 -10.17 4.95
CA GLN A 223 2.93 -11.50 5.59
C GLN A 223 3.63 -11.56 6.96
N ASN A 224 4.49 -10.59 7.29
CA ASN A 224 5.44 -10.70 8.41
C ASN A 224 4.93 -10.17 9.76
N ARG A 225 3.61 -10.05 9.95
CA ARG A 225 3.09 -9.92 11.32
C ARG A 225 2.78 -11.31 11.86
N SER A 226 3.85 -11.94 12.38
CA SER A 226 3.68 -12.82 13.52
C SER A 226 2.78 -12.08 14.50
N THR A 227 1.66 -12.71 14.80
CA THR A 227 0.92 -12.52 16.04
C THR A 227 1.93 -12.30 17.15
N GLY A 228 2.01 -11.07 17.68
CA GLY A 228 2.52 -10.92 19.03
C GLY A 228 1.68 -11.85 19.89
N HIS A 229 2.35 -12.79 20.56
CA HIS A 229 1.79 -13.66 21.59
C HIS A 229 0.77 -12.88 22.42
N LEU A 230 -0.48 -13.30 22.35
CA LEU A 230 -1.23 -13.51 23.58
C LEU A 230 -1.24 -15.02 23.75
N ASP A 231 -0.18 -15.53 24.39
CA ASP A 231 -0.36 -16.70 25.23
C ASP A 231 -1.36 -16.25 26.29
N VAL A 232 -2.62 -16.61 26.06
CA VAL A 232 -3.58 -16.68 27.14
C VAL A 232 -3.16 -17.91 27.92
N ASP A 233 -2.35 -17.67 28.95
CA ASP A 233 -2.07 -18.65 29.98
C ASP A 233 -3.39 -19.28 30.39
N SER A 234 -3.40 -20.60 30.23
CA SER A 234 -4.46 -21.45 30.75
C SER A 234 -4.42 -21.35 32.27
N SER A 235 -5.52 -20.89 32.85
CA SER A 235 -5.86 -21.06 34.26
C SER A 235 -7.33 -21.43 34.34
#